data_AF-A0A844SX18-F1
#
_entry.id   AF-A0A844SX18-F1
#
_cell.length_a   1.000
_cell.length_b   1.000
_cell.length_c   1.000
_cell.angle_alpha   90.00
_cell.angle_beta   90.00
_cell.angle_gamma   90.00
#
_symmetry.space_group_name_H-M   'P 1'
#
loop_
_entity.id
_entity.type
_entity.pdbx_description
1 polymer ?
#
loop_
_entity_poly.entity_id
_entity_poly.type
_entity_poly.pdbx_seq_one_letter_code
_entity_poly.pdbx_strand_id
1 'polypeptide(L)'
;FNDAATLPAIERAAGERFREIPPLAWLAGGEVISTEEHLNYAERGLSWLALANDHPVGFILAEAHATSLFIVELSVHLDWQGKGIGRQLINAVADHAREGGLSSLTLTTFRDVPWNAPFYARLGFD
;
A
#
# COMPACT_ATOMS: atom_id res chain seq x y z
N PHE A 1 -14.81 -12.69 -10.64
CA PHE A 1 -14.13 -12.93 -9.35
C PHE A 1 -13.83 -11.57 -8.77
N ASN A 2 -14.23 -11.30 -7.53
CA ASN A 2 -14.08 -9.98 -6.94
C ASN A 2 -12.69 -9.89 -6.29
N ASP A 3 -11.70 -9.34 -6.99
CA ASP A 3 -10.32 -9.19 -6.49
C ASP A 3 -10.28 -8.55 -5.10
N ALA A 4 -11.22 -7.64 -4.82
CA ALA A 4 -11.39 -6.98 -3.53
C ALA A 4 -11.52 -7.96 -2.35
N ALA A 5 -12.12 -9.13 -2.56
CA ALA A 5 -12.29 -10.15 -1.51
C ALA A 5 -10.95 -10.77 -1.07
N THR A 6 -9.89 -10.63 -1.86
CA THR A 6 -8.56 -11.18 -1.55
C THR A 6 -7.64 -10.17 -0.87
N LEU A 7 -7.91 -8.88 -1.01
CA LEU A 7 -7.03 -7.81 -0.53
C LEU A 7 -6.86 -7.79 1.01
N PRO A 8 -7.90 -8.04 1.83
CA PRO A 8 -7.73 -8.15 3.28
C PRO A 8 -6.77 -9.28 3.71
N ALA A 9 -6.66 -10.34 2.89
CA ALA A 9 -5.70 -11.43 3.17
C ALA A 9 -4.28 -11.03 2.81
N ILE A 10 -4.09 -10.23 1.75
CA ILE A 10 -2.80 -9.68 1.35
C ILE A 10 -2.26 -8.74 2.42
N GLU A 11 -3.09 -7.83 2.93
CA GLU A 11 -2.73 -6.91 4.01
C GLU A 11 -2.30 -7.66 5.27
N ARG A 12 -3.10 -8.65 5.69
CA ARG A 12 -2.74 -9.52 6.82
C ARG A 12 -1.41 -10.24 6.62
N ALA A 13 -1.20 -10.81 5.43
CA ALA A 13 0.06 -11.47 5.10
C ALA A 13 1.25 -10.48 5.09
N ALA A 14 1.05 -9.25 4.62
CA ALA A 14 2.08 -8.21 4.69
C ALA A 14 2.40 -7.82 6.14
N GLY A 15 1.38 -7.73 6.99
CA GLY A 15 1.44 -7.42 8.41
C GLY A 15 2.26 -8.43 9.23
N GLU A 16 2.32 -9.70 8.81
CA GLU A 16 3.13 -10.75 9.46
C GLU A 16 4.59 -10.34 9.67
N ARG A 17 5.13 -9.50 8.80
CA ARG A 17 6.51 -9.00 8.91
C ARG A 17 6.75 -8.19 10.19
N PHE A 18 5.71 -7.58 10.76
CA PHE A 18 5.83 -6.84 12.02
C PHE A 18 5.97 -7.75 13.25
N ARG A 19 5.69 -9.06 13.16
CA ARG A 19 5.87 -9.99 14.30
C ARG A 19 7.30 -10.02 14.82
N GLU A 20 8.27 -9.75 13.96
CA GLU A 20 9.69 -9.71 14.30
C GLU A 20 10.09 -8.46 15.09
N ILE A 21 9.19 -7.49 15.26
CA ILE A 21 9.42 -6.21 15.94
C ILE A 21 8.53 -6.16 17.18
N PRO A 22 9.04 -6.51 18.39
CA PRO A 22 8.19 -6.71 19.57
C PRO A 22 7.24 -5.55 19.92
N PRO A 23 7.65 -4.26 19.85
CA PRO A 23 6.74 -3.13 20.09
C PRO A 23 5.60 -3.00 19.09
N LEU A 24 5.73 -3.61 17.91
CA LEU A 24 4.81 -3.52 16.77
C LEU A 24 4.18 -4.85 16.41
N ALA A 25 4.47 -5.94 17.14
CA ALA A 25 4.01 -7.28 16.81
C ALA A 25 2.48 -7.42 16.76
N TRP A 26 1.76 -6.54 17.45
CA TRP A 26 0.29 -6.44 17.43
C TRP A 26 -0.27 -6.10 16.03
N LEU A 27 0.52 -5.46 15.16
CA LEU A 27 0.11 -5.13 13.79
C LEU A 27 -0.11 -6.38 12.92
N ALA A 28 0.58 -7.49 13.19
CA ALA A 28 0.42 -8.73 12.42
C ALA A 28 -0.96 -9.39 12.61
N GLY A 29 -1.69 -9.03 13.66
CA GLY A 29 -3.06 -9.45 13.91
C GLY A 29 -4.06 -8.28 13.94
N GLY A 30 -3.65 -7.10 13.45
CA GLY A 30 -4.47 -5.91 13.45
C GLY A 30 -5.70 -6.01 12.55
N GLU A 31 -6.57 -5.01 12.69
CA GLU A 31 -7.64 -4.81 11.71
C GLU A 31 -7.04 -4.53 10.34
N VAL A 32 -7.72 -5.00 9.30
CA VAL A 32 -7.36 -4.80 7.90
C VAL A 32 -8.49 -4.06 7.21
N ILE A 33 -8.19 -3.41 6.09
CA ILE A 33 -9.20 -2.72 5.31
C ILE A 33 -10.23 -3.75 4.83
N SER A 34 -11.51 -3.43 5.02
CA SER A 34 -12.59 -4.35 4.68
C SER A 34 -12.74 -4.49 3.16
N THR A 35 -13.32 -5.61 2.70
CA THR A 35 -13.66 -5.80 1.28
C THR A 35 -14.55 -4.68 0.75
N GLU A 36 -15.48 -4.18 1.58
CA GLU A 36 -16.39 -3.09 1.21
C GLU A 36 -15.64 -1.76 1.03
N GLU A 37 -14.71 -1.44 1.93
CA GLU A 37 -13.87 -0.24 1.79
C GLU A 37 -12.97 -0.34 0.55
N HIS A 38 -12.37 -1.50 0.28
CA HIS A 38 -11.61 -1.71 -0.96
C HIS A 38 -12.43 -1.46 -2.22
N LEU A 39 -13.70 -1.91 -2.23
CA LEU A 39 -14.62 -1.63 -3.33
C LEU A 39 -14.91 -0.13 -3.44
N ASN A 40 -15.11 0.58 -2.31
CA ASN A 40 -15.31 2.02 -2.31
C ASN A 40 -14.11 2.78 -2.91
N TYR A 41 -12.89 2.41 -2.54
CA TYR A 41 -11.67 2.99 -3.15
C TYR A 41 -11.59 2.69 -4.64
N ALA A 42 -11.92 1.47 -5.06
CA ALA A 42 -11.91 1.08 -6.47
C ALA A 42 -12.93 1.88 -7.30
N GLU A 43 -14.15 2.05 -6.79
CA GLU A 43 -15.21 2.87 -7.42
C GLU A 43 -14.79 4.34 -7.60
N ARG A 44 -13.97 4.85 -6.67
CA ARG A 44 -13.42 6.21 -6.71
C ARG A 44 -12.18 6.35 -7.59
N GLY A 45 -11.67 5.25 -8.17
CA GLY A 45 -10.41 5.25 -8.93
C GLY A 45 -9.17 5.48 -8.07
N LEU A 46 -9.26 5.15 -6.78
CA LEU A 46 -8.25 5.41 -5.75
C LEU A 46 -7.64 4.11 -5.18
N SER A 47 -7.70 3.03 -5.96
CA SER A 47 -7.14 1.72 -5.64
C SER A 47 -6.39 1.18 -6.84
N TRP A 48 -5.15 0.72 -6.63
CA TRP A 48 -4.33 0.09 -7.65
C TRP A 48 -3.86 -1.27 -7.18
N LEU A 49 -3.83 -2.24 -8.09
CA LEU A 49 -3.42 -3.62 -7.83
C LEU A 49 -2.12 -3.94 -8.56
N ALA A 50 -1.26 -4.71 -7.90
CA ALA A 50 -0.17 -5.43 -8.54
C ALA A 50 -0.62 -6.89 -8.73
N LEU A 51 -0.55 -7.37 -9.97
CA LEU A 51 -0.99 -8.71 -10.33
C LEU A 51 0.21 -9.61 -10.67
N ALA A 52 0.13 -10.87 -10.28
CA ALA A 52 0.99 -11.94 -10.78
C ALA A 52 0.12 -13.08 -11.30
N ASN A 53 0.26 -13.43 -12.58
CA ASN A 53 -0.61 -14.40 -13.26
C ASN A 53 -2.10 -14.10 -13.05
N ASP A 54 -2.50 -12.83 -13.23
CA ASP A 54 -3.88 -12.34 -13.03
C ASP A 54 -4.43 -12.46 -11.59
N HIS A 55 -3.56 -12.72 -10.61
CA HIS A 55 -3.94 -12.74 -9.20
C HIS A 55 -3.34 -11.53 -8.46
N PRO A 56 -4.13 -10.81 -7.62
CA PRO A 56 -3.60 -9.77 -6.77
C PRO A 56 -2.51 -10.28 -5.83
N VAL A 57 -1.37 -9.60 -5.81
CA VAL A 57 -0.23 -9.88 -4.91
C VAL A 57 0.20 -8.66 -4.10
N GLY A 58 -0.36 -7.50 -4.42
CA GLY A 58 -0.19 -6.27 -3.67
C GLY A 58 -1.20 -5.23 -4.12
N PHE A 59 -1.40 -4.21 -3.29
CA PHE A 59 -2.26 -3.10 -3.59
C PHE A 59 -1.74 -1.81 -2.96
N ILE A 60 -2.22 -0.68 -3.46
CA ILE A 60 -2.04 0.63 -2.84
C ILE A 60 -3.37 1.39 -2.91
N LEU A 61 -3.73 2.02 -1.81
CA LEU A 61 -4.89 2.89 -1.70
C LEU A 61 -4.44 4.32 -1.46
N ALA A 62 -5.16 5.28 -2.04
CA ALA A 62 -4.86 6.69 -1.83
C ALA A 62 -6.12 7.52 -1.59
N GLU A 63 -5.95 8.72 -1.04
CA GLU A 63 -6.99 9.73 -0.93
C GLU A 63 -6.52 11.04 -1.53
N ALA A 64 -7.42 11.73 -2.22
CA ALA A 64 -7.13 13.03 -2.79
C ALA A 64 -7.22 14.13 -1.71
N HIS A 65 -6.14 14.87 -1.55
CA HIS A 65 -6.10 16.14 -0.83
C HIS A 65 -6.01 17.30 -1.82
N ALA A 66 -6.04 18.54 -1.31
CA ALA A 66 -6.05 19.74 -2.14
C ALA A 66 -4.87 19.83 -3.13
N THR A 67 -3.69 19.33 -2.75
CA THR A 67 -2.46 19.45 -3.56
C THR A 67 -1.67 18.14 -3.66
N SER A 68 -2.19 17.05 -3.13
CA SER A 68 -1.46 15.78 -3.01
C SER A 68 -2.40 14.58 -3.03
N LEU A 69 -1.84 13.40 -3.32
CA LEU A 69 -2.47 12.15 -2.93
C LEU A 69 -1.84 11.67 -1.62
N PHE A 70 -2.67 11.34 -0.65
CA PHE A 70 -2.27 10.70 0.60
C PHE A 70 -2.36 9.18 0.42
N ILE A 71 -1.25 8.47 0.60
CA ILE A 71 -1.22 7.01 0.57
C ILE A 71 -1.77 6.53 1.91
N VAL A 72 -2.92 5.85 1.84
CA VAL A 72 -3.60 5.31 3.01
C VAL A 72 -2.98 3.99 3.42
N GLU A 73 -2.79 3.10 2.45
CA GLU A 73 -2.28 1.74 2.70
C GLU A 73 -1.47 1.27 1.48
N LEU A 74 -0.35 0.62 1.75
CA LEU A 74 0.48 -0.05 0.75
C LEU A 74 0.87 -1.41 1.30
N SER A 75 0.27 -2.44 0.74
CA SER A 75 0.48 -3.82 1.19
C SER A 75 0.88 -4.72 0.03
N VAL A 76 1.94 -5.48 0.24
CA VAL A 76 2.43 -6.50 -0.69
C VAL A 76 2.52 -7.82 0.07
N HIS A 77 1.90 -8.85 -0.48
CA HIS A 77 1.89 -10.18 0.11
C HIS A 77 3.31 -10.64 0.45
N LEU A 78 3.50 -11.29 1.59
CA LEU A 78 4.83 -11.59 2.16
C LEU A 78 5.79 -12.24 1.15
N ASP A 79 5.33 -13.28 0.44
CA ASP A 79 6.10 -14.02 -0.58
C ASP A 79 6.51 -13.19 -1.81
N TRP A 80 5.88 -12.03 -2.00
CA TRP A 80 6.08 -11.12 -3.13
C TRP A 80 6.88 -9.87 -2.74
N GLN A 81 7.19 -9.69 -1.46
CA GLN A 81 8.01 -8.58 -0.99
C GLN A 81 9.46 -8.68 -1.50
N GLY A 82 10.16 -7.54 -1.58
CA GLY A 82 11.54 -7.47 -2.07
C GLY A 82 11.71 -7.59 -3.59
N LYS A 83 10.63 -7.81 -4.35
CA LYS A 83 10.64 -7.95 -5.83
C LYS A 83 10.35 -6.64 -6.58
N GLY A 84 10.38 -5.50 -5.89
CA GLY A 84 10.13 -4.18 -6.49
C GLY A 84 8.66 -3.79 -6.67
N ILE A 85 7.71 -4.64 -6.26
CA ILE A 85 6.25 -4.40 -6.42
C ILE A 85 5.80 -3.12 -5.71
N GLY A 86 6.23 -2.90 -4.47
CA GLY A 86 5.87 -1.66 -3.74
C GLY A 86 6.31 -0.39 -4.46
N ARG A 87 7.47 -0.42 -5.14
CA ARG A 87 7.94 0.71 -5.97
C ARG A 87 7.05 0.91 -7.21
N GLN A 88 6.63 -0.18 -7.85
CA GLN A 88 5.73 -0.10 -9.01
C GLN A 88 4.38 0.52 -8.62
N LEU A 89 3.82 0.11 -7.48
CA LEU A 89 2.56 0.65 -6.95
C LEU A 89 2.69 2.16 -6.64
N ILE A 90 3.77 2.58 -5.95
CA ILE A 90 4.02 4.00 -5.67
C ILE A 90 4.15 4.81 -6.96
N ASN A 91 4.87 4.29 -7.96
CA ASN A 91 5.02 4.97 -9.24
C ASN A 91 3.68 5.15 -9.96
N ALA A 92 2.80 4.13 -9.94
CA ALA A 92 1.46 4.24 -10.53
C ALA A 92 0.63 5.35 -9.89
N VAL A 93 0.67 5.48 -8.56
CA VAL A 93 0.00 6.56 -7.84
C VAL A 93 0.64 7.91 -8.12
N ALA A 94 1.97 7.97 -8.24
CA ALA A 94 2.69 9.20 -8.59
C ALA A 94 2.35 9.69 -10.01
N ASP A 95 2.21 8.78 -10.96
CA ASP A 95 1.83 9.10 -12.33
C ASP A 95 0.38 9.60 -12.38
N HIS A 96 -0.53 8.95 -11.66
CA HIS A 96 -1.90 9.44 -11.50
C HIS A 96 -1.97 10.85 -10.87
N ALA A 97 -1.16 11.10 -9.82
CA ALA A 97 -1.08 12.42 -9.21
C ALA A 97 -0.61 13.49 -10.21
N ARG A 98 0.41 13.19 -11.02
CA ARG A 98 0.93 14.11 -12.04
C ARG A 98 -0.08 14.40 -13.13
N GLU A 99 -0.78 13.38 -13.61
CA GLU A 99 -1.85 13.52 -14.60
C GLU A 99 -3.01 14.39 -14.06
N GLY A 100 -3.28 14.29 -12.76
CA GLY A 100 -4.24 15.13 -12.04
C GLY A 100 -3.75 16.53 -11.66
N GLY A 101 -2.51 16.92 -12.00
CA GLY A 101 -1.94 18.22 -11.67
C GLY A 101 -1.54 18.39 -10.19
N LEU A 102 -1.48 17.30 -9.43
CA LEU A 102 -1.04 17.30 -8.04
C LEU A 102 0.50 17.28 -7.97
N SER A 103 1.05 17.91 -6.94
CA SER A 103 2.50 18.15 -6.84
C SER A 103 3.25 17.13 -6.00
N SER A 104 2.54 16.30 -5.22
CA SER A 104 3.18 15.43 -4.23
C SER A 104 2.34 14.20 -3.88
N LEU A 105 3.06 13.19 -3.35
CA LEU A 105 2.49 12.10 -2.58
C LEU A 105 2.85 12.30 -1.11
N THR A 106 1.95 11.96 -0.21
CA THR A 106 2.16 12.03 1.24
C THR A 106 1.78 10.69 1.86
N LEU A 107 2.35 10.34 3.01
CA LEU A 107 2.05 9.09 3.71
C LEU A 107 2.38 9.22 5.19
N THR A 108 1.93 8.25 5.98
CA THR A 108 2.42 8.03 7.35
C THR A 108 3.10 6.68 7.44
N THR A 109 4.19 6.58 8.19
CA THR A 109 4.90 5.31 8.37
C THR A 109 5.69 5.30 9.67
N PHE A 110 6.07 4.11 10.13
CA PHE A 110 6.95 3.94 11.28
C PHE A 110 8.40 4.23 10.90
N ARG A 111 8.96 5.32 11.47
CA ARG A 111 10.34 5.77 11.22
C ARG A 111 11.39 4.75 11.66
N ASP A 112 11.13 4.06 12.78
CA ASP A 112 12.10 3.15 13.40
C ASP A 112 12.02 1.71 12.86
N VAL A 113 11.16 1.46 11.87
CA VAL A 113 11.07 0.16 11.21
C VAL A 113 12.17 0.05 10.13
N PRO A 114 13.16 -0.85 10.27
CA PRO A 114 14.39 -0.82 9.45
C PRO A 114 14.19 -0.99 7.95
N TRP A 115 13.04 -1.51 7.53
CA TRP A 115 12.71 -1.72 6.13
C TRP A 115 11.74 -0.66 5.57
N ASN A 116 10.99 0.06 6.41
CA ASN A 116 10.03 1.10 5.96
C ASN A 116 10.73 2.40 5.60
N ALA A 117 11.40 3.03 6.57
CA ALA A 117 12.01 4.33 6.36
C ALA A 117 13.01 4.33 5.18
N PRO A 118 13.92 3.34 5.05
CA PRO A 118 14.81 3.28 3.88
C PRO A 118 14.08 2.99 2.56
N PHE A 119 12.95 2.28 2.58
CA PHE A 119 12.17 2.05 1.37
C PHE A 119 11.59 3.36 0.83
N TYR A 120 10.94 4.14 1.68
CA TYR A 120 10.35 5.43 1.31
C TYR A 120 11.41 6.50 0.99
N ALA A 121 12.52 6.55 1.75
CA ALA A 121 13.63 7.45 1.45
C ALA A 121 14.24 7.20 0.05
N ARG A 122 14.37 5.94 -0.37
CA ARG A 122 14.82 5.57 -1.73
C ARG A 122 13.81 5.89 -2.83
N LEU A 123 12.60 6.32 -2.47
CA LEU A 123 11.55 6.78 -3.38
C LEU A 123 11.41 8.31 -3.36
N GLY A 124 12.19 9.01 -2.53
CA GLY A 124 12.20 10.47 -2.45
C GLY A 124 11.28 11.07 -1.38
N PHE A 125 10.73 10.27 -0.46
CA PHE A 125 10.00 10.75 0.71
C PHE A 125 10.98 11.13 1.84
N ASP A 126 10.65 12.15 2.62
CA ASP A 126 11.46 12.73 3.70
C ASP A 126 10.81 12.69 5.11
#